data_AF-A0A5M3Q1V4-F1
#
_entry.id   AF-A0A5M3Q1V4-F1
#
_cell.length_a   1.000
_cell.length_b   1.000
_cell.length_c   1.000
_cell.angle_alpha   90.00
_cell.angle_beta   90.00
_cell.angle_gamma   90.00
#
_symmetry.space_group_name_H-M   'P 1'
#
loop_
_entity.id
_entity.type
_entity.pdbx_description
1 polymer ?
#
loop_
_entity_poly.entity_id
_entity_poly.type
_entity_poly.pdbx_seq_one_letter_code
_entity_poly.pdbx_strand_id
1 'polypeptide(L)'
;MAAHSLSVSVDLSFDETVATVRFGDRTPVVAKVLGVDREKGSIVRVYLDRFIHKAVRTYRLENWNARGAVSTILEKTPEFAKNS
;
A
#
# COMPACT_ATOMS: atom_id res chain seq x y z
N MET A 1 -12.02 13.23 17.21
CA MET A 1 -12.17 11.77 17.02
C MET A 1 -10.79 11.22 16.71
N ALA A 2 -10.27 10.28 17.49
CA ALA A 2 -8.98 9.66 17.19
C ALA A 2 -9.11 8.91 15.86
N ALA A 3 -8.28 9.25 14.87
CA ALA A 3 -8.22 8.48 13.63
C ALA A 3 -7.79 7.06 13.98
N HIS A 4 -8.65 6.07 13.71
CA HIS A 4 -8.29 4.67 13.91
C HIS A 4 -7.12 4.34 12.98
N SER A 5 -5.99 3.93 13.55
CA SER A 5 -4.85 3.44 12.80
C SER A 5 -5.13 2.04 12.26
N LEU A 6 -4.53 1.72 11.12
CA LEU A 6 -4.68 0.43 10.47
C LEU A 6 -3.35 -0.01 9.86
N SER A 7 -2.90 -1.19 10.25
CA SER A 7 -1.69 -1.79 9.67
C SER A 7 -1.88 -2.12 8.19
N VAL A 8 -0.80 -1.99 7.42
CA VAL A 8 -0.79 -2.33 6.00
C VAL A 8 0.41 -3.21 5.69
N SER A 9 0.15 -4.37 5.07
CA SER A 9 1.20 -5.21 4.49
C SER A 9 1.01 -5.30 2.97
N VAL A 10 2.13 -5.34 2.25
CA VAL A 10 2.16 -5.47 0.79
C VAL A 10 3.15 -6.56 0.45
N ASP A 11 2.66 -7.63 -0.15
CA ASP A 11 3.45 -8.76 -0.63
C ASP A 11 3.37 -8.81 -2.16
N LEU A 12 4.52 -8.92 -2.83
CA LEU A 12 4.60 -8.99 -4.29
C LEU A 12 4.80 -10.45 -4.74
N SER A 13 4.25 -10.79 -5.90
CA SER A 13 4.63 -12.01 -6.62
C SER A 13 6.11 -11.96 -7.02
N PHE A 14 6.68 -13.12 -7.34
CA PHE A 14 8.10 -13.25 -7.72
C PHE A 14 8.48 -12.38 -8.93
N ASP A 15 7.56 -12.24 -9.88
CA ASP A 15 7.71 -11.43 -11.10
C ASP A 15 7.20 -9.98 -10.93
N GLU A 16 6.76 -9.61 -9.72
CA GLU A 16 6.22 -8.29 -9.37
C GLU A 16 5.02 -7.84 -10.20
N THR A 17 4.31 -8.76 -10.85
CA THR A 17 3.11 -8.44 -11.66
C THR A 17 1.82 -8.42 -10.82
N VAL A 18 1.84 -9.00 -9.63
CA VAL A 18 0.70 -9.11 -8.71
C VAL A 18 1.12 -8.68 -7.32
N ALA A 19 0.24 -7.93 -6.64
CA ALA A 19 0.39 -7.58 -5.24
C ALA A 19 -0.78 -8.11 -4.42
N THR A 20 -0.47 -8.63 -3.24
CA THR A 20 -1.44 -8.90 -2.17
C THR A 20 -1.31 -7.80 -1.13
N VAL A 21 -2.37 -7.01 -0.94
CA VAL A 21 -2.43 -5.92 0.03
C VAL A 21 -3.36 -6.31 1.16
N ARG A 22 -2.89 -6.24 2.40
CA ARG A 22 -3.70 -6.47 3.60
C ARG A 22 -3.85 -5.18 4.40
N PHE A 23 -5.07 -4.93 4.88
CA PHE A 23 -5.46 -3.75 5.64
C PHE A 23 -6.00 -4.21 7.01
N GLY A 24 -5.13 -4.32 8.02
CA GLY A 24 -5.46 -4.97 9.30
C GLY A 24 -5.93 -6.42 9.11
N ASP A 25 -7.02 -6.81 9.78
CA ASP A 25 -7.59 -8.15 9.68
C ASP A 25 -8.64 -8.31 8.56
N ARG A 26 -8.72 -7.35 7.64
CA ARG A 26 -9.68 -7.39 6.52
C ARG A 26 -9.24 -8.39 5.45
N THR A 27 -10.20 -8.81 4.62
CA THR A 27 -9.92 -9.64 3.44
C THR A 27 -8.83 -9.00 2.58
N PRO A 28 -7.74 -9.72 2.28
CA PRO A 28 -6.66 -9.19 1.47
C PRO A 28 -7.15 -8.91 0.05
N VAL A 29 -6.61 -7.85 -0.54
CA VAL A 29 -6.89 -7.46 -1.91
C VAL A 29 -5.75 -7.92 -2.81
N VAL A 30 -6.09 -8.70 -3.83
CA VAL A 30 -5.14 -9.06 -4.89
C VAL A 30 -5.38 -8.14 -6.08
N ALA A 31 -4.32 -7.49 -6.54
CA ALA A 31 -4.37 -6.51 -7.64
C ALA A 31 -3.16 -6.68 -8.57
N LYS A 32 -3.32 -6.28 -9.83
CA LYS A 32 -2.21 -6.24 -10.78
C LYS A 32 -1.34 -5.05 -10.45
N VAL A 33 -0.03 -5.25 -10.50
CA VAL A 33 0.98 -4.23 -10.30
C VAL A 33 1.29 -3.56 -11.65
N LEU A 34 1.26 -2.23 -11.64
CA LEU A 34 1.62 -1.39 -12.77
C LEU A 34 3.08 -0.91 -12.69
N GLY A 35 3.67 -0.95 -11.49
CA GLY A 35 5.05 -0.56 -11.23
C GLY A 35 5.38 -0.63 -9.74
N VAL A 36 6.68 -0.69 -9.43
CA VAL A 36 7.20 -0.71 -8.05
C VAL A 36 8.42 0.20 -8.00
N ASP A 37 8.42 1.14 -7.06
CA ASP A 37 9.62 1.91 -6.74
C ASP A 37 10.29 1.31 -5.51
N ARG A 38 11.61 1.11 -5.60
CA ARG A 38 12.44 0.63 -4.49
C ARG A 38 13.56 1.61 -4.19
N GLU A 39 13.83 1.75 -2.90
CA GLU A 39 15.03 2.42 -2.39
C GLU A 39 15.82 1.41 -1.57
N LYS A 40 17.11 1.22 -1.91
CA LYS A 40 18.01 0.26 -1.25
C LYS A 40 17.42 -1.18 -1.14
N GLY A 41 16.63 -1.59 -2.14
CA GLY A 41 15.98 -2.90 -2.16
C GLY A 41 14.66 -2.99 -1.39
N SER A 42 14.28 -1.96 -0.62
CA SER A 42 12.99 -1.89 0.06
C SER A 42 11.93 -1.24 -0.81
N ILE A 43 10.71 -1.78 -0.79
CA ILE A 43 9.55 -1.18 -1.47
C ILE A 43 9.22 0.16 -0.78
N VAL A 44 9.23 1.24 -1.56
CA VAL A 44 8.78 2.56 -1.12
C VAL A 44 7.46 2.96 -1.79
N ARG A 45 7.18 2.44 -2.98
CA ARG A 45 5.92 2.72 -3.69
C ARG A 45 5.46 1.53 -4.52
N VAL A 46 4.16 1.29 -4.56
CA VAL A 46 3.51 0.28 -5.42
C VAL A 46 2.34 0.92 -6.14
N TYR A 47 2.30 0.72 -7.46
CA TYR A 47 1.23 1.19 -8.34
C TYR A 47 0.31 0.02 -8.67
N LEU A 48 -0.98 0.15 -8.39
CA LEU A 48 -1.97 -0.93 -8.53
C LEU A 48 -3.05 -0.54 -9.53
N ASP A 49 -3.50 -1.49 -10.33
CA ASP A 49 -4.55 -1.31 -11.35
C ASP A 49 -5.96 -1.05 -10.78
N ARG A 50 -6.13 -1.17 -9.46
CA ARG A 50 -7.42 -1.10 -8.77
C ARG A 50 -7.47 0.00 -7.72
N PHE A 51 -8.66 0.55 -7.51
CA PHE A 51 -8.97 1.46 -6.42
C PHE A 51 -9.32 0.68 -5.13
N ILE A 52 -8.30 0.34 -4.35
CA ILE A 52 -8.43 -0.62 -3.23
C ILE A 52 -8.63 0.03 -1.86
N HIS A 53 -8.49 1.34 -1.75
CA HIS A 53 -8.44 2.05 -0.47
C HIS A 53 -9.73 2.83 -0.12
N LYS A 54 -10.81 2.66 -0.90
CA LYS A 54 -12.11 3.32 -0.64
C LYS A 54 -12.64 2.99 0.75
N ALA A 55 -12.60 1.71 1.14
CA ALA A 55 -13.15 1.20 2.39
C ALA A 55 -12.33 1.63 3.63
N VAL A 56 -11.09 2.08 3.43
CA VAL A 56 -10.17 2.45 4.51
C VAL A 56 -9.83 3.94 4.52
N ARG A 57 -10.54 4.76 3.74
CA ARG A 57 -10.29 6.20 3.59
C ARG A 57 -10.41 6.99 4.90
N THR A 58 -11.16 6.48 5.87
CA THR A 58 -11.34 7.08 7.20
C THR A 58 -10.27 6.65 8.21
N TYR A 59 -9.35 5.75 7.84
CA TYR A 59 -8.32 5.22 8.71
C TYR A 59 -6.96 5.85 8.40
N ARG A 60 -6.12 5.98 9.42
CA ARG A 60 -4.70 6.29 9.22
C ARG A 60 -3.97 5.00 8.91
N LEU A 61 -3.47 4.86 7.69
CA LEU A 61 -2.69 3.69 7.31
C LEU A 61 -1.29 3.81 7.94
N GLU A 62 -0.89 2.80 8.70
CA GLU A 62 0.41 2.80 9.38
C GLU A 62 1.52 2.70 8.36
N ASN A 63 2.50 3.61 8.42
CA ASN A 63 3.68 3.66 7.54
C ASN A 63 3.40 3.77 6.05
N TRP A 64 2.13 3.87 5.63
CA TRP A 64 1.69 3.90 4.25
C TRP A 64 0.70 5.04 4.02
N ASN A 65 0.67 5.53 2.80
CA ASN A 65 -0.33 6.44 2.30
C ASN A 65 -0.91 5.87 1.01
N ALA A 66 -2.23 5.98 0.85
CA ALA A 66 -2.95 5.50 -0.32
C ALA A 66 -3.61 6.67 -1.03
N ARG A 67 -3.36 6.80 -2.35
CA ARG A 67 -3.97 7.84 -3.17
C ARG A 67 -4.29 7.33 -4.58
N GLY A 68 -5.22 7.99 -5.25
CA GLY A 68 -5.65 7.64 -6.61
C GLY A 68 -7.15 7.82 -6.78
N ALA A 69 -7.64 7.60 -8.01
CA ALA A 69 -9.05 7.77 -8.37
C ALA A 69 -9.67 6.51 -9.04
N VAL A 70 -8.87 5.76 -9.79
CA VAL A 70 -9.25 4.49 -10.46
C VAL A 70 -8.22 3.40 -10.16
N SER A 71 -6.94 3.78 -10.14
CA SER A 71 -5.82 3.02 -9.61
C SER A 71 -5.52 3.42 -8.15
N THR A 72 -4.61 2.68 -7.52
CA THR A 72 -4.06 3.04 -6.20
C THR A 72 -2.55 3.14 -6.28
N ILE A 73 -2.02 4.23 -5.73
CA ILE A 73 -0.60 4.37 -5.40
C ILE A 73 -0.52 4.15 -3.88
N LEU A 74 0.15 3.09 -3.47
CA LEU A 74 0.56 2.87 -2.08
C LEU A 74 1.99 3.34 -1.93
N GLU A 75 2.23 4.27 -1.01
CA GLU A 75 3.53 4.88 -0.79
C GLU A 75 3.89 4.86 0.68
N LYS A 76 5.11 4.46 1.03
CA LYS A 76 5.56 4.54 2.41
C LYS A 76 5.67 5.98 2.87
N THR A 77 5.23 6.27 4.09
CA THR A 77 5.33 7.62 4.66
C THR A 77 6.80 8.02 4.88
N PRO A 78 7.18 9.31 4.74
CA PRO A 78 8.56 9.77 4.80
C PRO A 78 9.32 9.42 6.09
N GLU A 79 8.61 9.28 7.20
CA GLU A 79 9.18 8.88 8.50
C GLU A 79 9.75 7.45 8.47
N PHE A 80 9.22 6.58 7.60
CA PHE A 80 9.70 5.21 7.43
C PHE A 80 10.78 5.10 6.35
N ALA A 81 10.67 5.88 5.27
CA ALA A 81 11.64 5.87 4.16
C ALA A 81 13.06 6.28 4.60
N LYS A 82 13.21 7.08 5.66
CA LYS A 82 14.52 7.50 6.19
C LYS A 82 15.25 6.45 7.03
N ASN A 83 14.53 5.44 7.54
CA ASN A 83 15.06 4.45 8.48
C ASN A 83 15.21 3.05 7.88
N SER A 84 15.07 2.91 6.55
CA SER A 84 15.25 1.66 5.80
C SER A 84 16.49 1.68 4.90
#